data_AF-A0A3D3TAV0-F1
#
_entry.id   AF-A0A3D3TAV0-F1
#
_cell.length_a   1.000
_cell.length_b   1.000
_cell.length_c   1.000
_cell.angle_alpha   90.00
_cell.angle_beta   90.00
_cell.angle_gamma   90.00
#
_symmetry.space_group_name_H-M   'P 1'
#
loop_
_entity.id
_entity.type
_entity.pdbx_description
1 polymer ?
#
loop_
_entity_poly.entity_id
_entity_poly.type
_entity_poly.pdbx_seq_one_letter_code
_entity_poly.pdbx_strand_id
1 'polypeptide(L)'
;MEPITQKFRTAMGGFHRQDVQRYLEQSAAAHRRQVTGLEERLAESEQVRQALESELNGVRQSQGSLVAEEARSRACLTRMREEMAQAEAELTAARSQLARLQEQVSQLEPMARRYHQLKDRVATVELDAHRKAQATVEEGEAQARQVMEQAQSQAQAVLEEGHHQARQLQAQTRQWLEQVMGDYQVLRQGLGELFGSVRTLTVLAQRVEEMDKQMQSLQEKVMGHEQR
;
A
#
# COMPACT_ATOMS: atom_id res chain seq x y z
N MET A 1 -102.64 -41.70 52.88
CA MET A 1 -103.79 -42.51 52.43
C MET A 1 -104.84 -42.45 53.51
N GLU A 2 -105.96 -41.79 53.25
CA GLU A 2 -107.10 -41.97 54.15
C GLU A 2 -107.64 -43.39 53.98
N PRO A 3 -107.84 -44.16 55.06
CA PRO A 3 -108.43 -45.48 54.95
C PRO A 3 -109.89 -45.33 54.54
N ILE A 4 -110.29 -46.01 53.45
CA ILE A 4 -111.70 -46.12 53.03
C ILE A 4 -112.41 -47.01 54.05
N THR A 5 -112.86 -46.42 55.16
CA THR A 5 -113.57 -47.13 56.22
C THR A 5 -115.04 -47.31 55.82
N GLN A 6 -115.36 -48.41 55.13
CA GLN A 6 -116.72 -48.70 54.68
C GLN A 6 -117.37 -49.82 55.52
N LYS A 7 -118.57 -49.57 56.07
CA LYS A 7 -119.32 -50.56 56.87
C LYS A 7 -120.06 -51.52 55.93
N PHE A 8 -119.70 -52.80 55.95
CA PHE A 8 -120.39 -53.84 55.19
C PHE A 8 -121.61 -54.38 55.95
N ARG A 9 -122.76 -54.56 55.27
CA ARG A 9 -123.92 -55.26 55.85
C ARG A 9 -123.75 -56.78 55.72
N THR A 10 -124.08 -57.54 56.78
CA THR A 10 -123.98 -59.02 56.82
C THR A 10 -125.29 -59.66 56.34
N ALA A 11 -125.19 -60.57 55.37
CA ALA A 11 -126.27 -61.44 54.94
C ALA A 11 -126.01 -62.87 55.45
N MET A 12 -127.04 -63.73 55.55
CA MET A 12 -126.91 -65.14 55.96
C MET A 12 -125.87 -65.85 55.07
N GLY A 13 -124.65 -66.02 55.58
CA GLY A 13 -123.52 -66.64 54.87
C GLY A 13 -122.48 -65.70 54.23
N GLY A 14 -122.53 -64.38 54.42
CA GLY A 14 -121.47 -63.49 53.90
C GLY A 14 -121.77 -61.98 53.86
N PHE A 15 -121.04 -61.24 53.04
CA PHE A 15 -121.19 -59.78 52.85
C PHE A 15 -122.23 -59.42 51.77
N HIS A 16 -122.90 -58.27 51.91
CA HIS A 16 -123.91 -57.78 50.96
C HIS A 16 -123.29 -57.34 49.61
N ARG A 17 -123.72 -57.95 48.49
CA ARG A 17 -123.12 -57.80 47.13
C ARG A 17 -122.93 -56.35 46.67
N GLN A 18 -123.93 -55.49 46.88
CA GLN A 18 -123.87 -54.07 46.47
C GLN A 18 -122.83 -53.26 47.28
N ASP A 19 -122.60 -53.62 48.55
CA ASP A 19 -121.65 -52.91 49.40
C ASP A 19 -120.21 -53.28 48.99
N VAL A 20 -119.99 -54.56 48.61
CA VAL A 20 -118.72 -55.03 48.03
C VAL A 20 -118.44 -54.40 46.66
N GLN A 21 -119.45 -54.32 45.79
CA GLN A 21 -119.30 -53.70 44.47
C GLN A 21 -118.94 -52.20 44.58
N ARG A 22 -119.62 -51.46 45.48
CA ARG A 22 -119.33 -50.04 45.71
C ARG A 22 -117.93 -49.82 46.29
N TYR A 23 -117.48 -50.69 47.20
CA TYR A 23 -116.11 -50.66 47.73
C TYR A 23 -115.07 -50.91 46.63
N LEU A 24 -115.29 -51.91 45.76
CA LEU A 24 -114.41 -52.20 44.63
C LEU A 24 -114.34 -51.04 43.64
N GLU A 25 -115.48 -50.42 43.31
CA GLU A 25 -115.54 -49.26 42.43
C GLU A 25 -114.81 -48.05 43.04
N GLN A 26 -115.01 -47.76 44.32
CA GLN A 26 -114.33 -46.67 45.03
C GLN A 26 -112.83 -46.93 45.19
N SER A 27 -112.43 -48.15 45.53
CA SER A 27 -111.02 -48.57 45.64
C SER A 27 -110.33 -48.52 44.27
N ALA A 28 -110.98 -49.03 43.22
CA ALA A 28 -110.48 -48.96 41.85
C ALA A 28 -110.38 -47.51 41.35
N ALA A 29 -111.33 -46.63 41.68
CA ALA A 29 -111.26 -45.21 41.34
C ALA A 29 -110.13 -44.49 42.11
N ALA A 30 -109.95 -44.81 43.39
CA ALA A 30 -108.86 -44.27 44.21
C ALA A 30 -107.48 -44.73 43.70
N HIS A 31 -107.34 -46.01 43.33
CA HIS A 31 -106.13 -46.53 42.72
C HIS A 31 -105.88 -45.94 41.34
N ARG A 32 -106.90 -45.79 40.48
CA ARG A 32 -106.72 -45.08 39.20
C ARG A 32 -106.20 -43.66 39.40
N ARG A 33 -106.78 -42.89 40.33
CA ARG A 33 -106.28 -41.54 40.66
C ARG A 33 -104.83 -41.55 41.17
N GLN A 34 -104.46 -42.55 41.96
CA GLN A 34 -103.08 -42.69 42.44
C GLN A 34 -102.11 -43.05 41.31
N VAL A 35 -102.49 -43.97 40.44
CA VAL A 35 -101.68 -44.34 39.27
C VAL A 35 -101.49 -43.13 38.37
N THR A 36 -102.56 -42.39 38.04
CA THR A 36 -102.46 -41.19 37.22
C THR A 36 -101.57 -40.11 37.87
N GLY A 37 -101.74 -39.86 39.18
CA GLY A 37 -100.89 -38.89 39.89
C GLY A 37 -99.43 -39.34 40.03
N LEU A 38 -99.16 -40.65 40.04
CA LEU A 38 -97.79 -41.19 39.99
C LEU A 38 -97.20 -41.09 38.58
N GLU A 39 -97.99 -41.34 37.54
CA GLU A 39 -97.62 -41.20 36.13
C GLU A 39 -97.27 -39.75 35.78
N GLU A 40 -98.08 -38.78 36.22
CA GLU A 40 -97.81 -37.34 36.05
C GLU A 40 -96.50 -36.93 36.72
N ARG A 41 -96.29 -37.35 37.98
CA ARG A 41 -95.03 -37.07 38.70
C ARG A 41 -93.82 -37.75 38.08
N LEU A 42 -94.00 -38.95 37.52
CA LEU A 42 -92.95 -39.64 36.79
C LEU A 42 -92.59 -38.88 35.50
N ALA A 43 -93.59 -38.43 34.74
CA ALA A 43 -93.40 -37.64 33.53
C ALA A 43 -92.71 -36.30 33.82
N GLU A 44 -93.12 -35.57 34.87
CA GLU A 44 -92.46 -34.33 35.31
C GLU A 44 -90.99 -34.57 35.70
N SER A 45 -90.72 -35.62 36.47
CA SER A 45 -89.36 -36.00 36.87
C SER A 45 -88.49 -36.37 35.66
N GLU A 46 -89.04 -37.10 34.69
CA GLU A 46 -88.35 -37.45 33.45
C GLU A 46 -88.02 -36.21 32.60
N GLN A 47 -88.94 -35.25 32.49
CA GLN A 47 -88.69 -33.98 31.80
C GLN A 47 -87.58 -33.17 32.47
N VAL A 48 -87.61 -33.04 33.80
CA VAL A 48 -86.56 -32.35 34.56
C VAL A 48 -85.22 -33.06 34.39
N ARG A 49 -85.19 -34.39 34.45
CA ARG A 49 -83.97 -35.18 34.21
C ARG A 49 -83.41 -34.94 32.81
N GLN A 50 -84.25 -34.94 31.78
CA GLN A 50 -83.83 -34.68 30.40
C GLN A 50 -83.28 -33.25 30.23
N ALA A 51 -83.91 -32.25 30.85
CA ALA A 51 -83.43 -30.87 30.82
C ALA A 51 -82.05 -30.74 31.49
N LEU A 52 -81.88 -31.32 32.68
CA LEU A 52 -80.59 -31.34 33.40
C LEU A 52 -79.51 -32.09 32.63
N GLU A 53 -79.83 -33.21 31.96
CA GLU A 53 -78.88 -33.93 31.11
C GLU A 53 -78.44 -33.10 29.91
N SER A 54 -79.36 -32.35 29.29
CA SER A 54 -79.03 -31.41 28.22
C SER A 54 -78.12 -30.29 28.70
N GLU A 55 -78.41 -29.68 29.85
CA GLU A 55 -77.56 -28.65 30.45
C GLU A 55 -76.18 -29.19 30.82
N LEU A 56 -76.10 -30.35 31.46
CA LEU A 56 -74.83 -31.01 31.79
C LEU A 56 -74.00 -31.30 30.54
N ASN A 57 -74.63 -31.73 29.46
CA ASN A 57 -73.95 -31.95 28.18
C ASN A 57 -73.45 -30.62 27.59
N GLY A 58 -74.23 -29.54 27.65
CA GLY A 58 -73.80 -28.21 27.23
C GLY A 58 -72.61 -27.70 28.03
N VAL A 59 -72.65 -27.83 29.36
CA VAL A 59 -71.55 -27.46 30.25
C VAL A 59 -70.29 -28.28 29.93
N ARG A 60 -70.41 -29.61 29.77
CA ARG A 60 -69.29 -30.48 29.40
C ARG A 60 -68.65 -30.09 28.07
N GLN A 61 -69.45 -29.74 27.06
CA GLN A 61 -68.94 -29.26 25.78
C GLN A 61 -68.18 -27.94 25.93
N SER A 62 -68.73 -26.98 26.67
CA SER A 62 -68.07 -25.69 26.93
C SER A 62 -66.77 -25.84 27.74
N GLN A 63 -66.75 -26.76 28.71
CA GLN A 63 -65.55 -27.08 29.48
C GLN A 63 -64.48 -27.69 28.56
N GLY A 64 -64.87 -28.60 27.66
CA GLY A 64 -63.98 -29.16 26.65
C GLY A 64 -63.38 -28.10 25.73
N SER A 65 -64.18 -27.13 25.26
CA SER A 65 -63.68 -26.03 24.42
C SER A 65 -62.72 -25.11 25.17
N LEU A 66 -63.03 -24.77 26.43
CA LEU A 66 -62.16 -23.92 27.26
C LEU A 66 -60.81 -24.60 27.55
N VAL A 67 -60.81 -25.89 27.88
CA VAL A 67 -59.56 -26.65 28.07
C VAL A 67 -58.73 -26.68 26.79
N ALA A 68 -59.37 -26.82 25.63
CA ALA A 68 -58.68 -26.78 24.34
C ALA A 68 -58.11 -25.38 24.01
N GLU A 69 -58.79 -24.30 24.40
CA GLU A 69 -58.28 -22.94 24.25
C GLU A 69 -57.14 -22.62 25.23
N GLU A 70 -57.23 -23.09 26.48
CA GLU A 70 -56.16 -22.96 27.47
C GLU A 70 -54.90 -23.69 26.99
N ALA A 71 -55.04 -24.93 26.50
CA ALA A 71 -53.93 -25.70 25.95
C ALA A 71 -53.27 -24.99 24.76
N ARG A 72 -54.07 -24.43 23.85
CA ARG A 72 -53.58 -23.64 22.70
C ARG A 72 -52.85 -22.37 23.14
N SER A 73 -53.42 -21.64 24.10
CA SER A 73 -52.83 -20.42 24.64
C SER A 73 -51.51 -20.71 25.36
N ARG A 74 -51.46 -21.79 26.14
CA ARG A 74 -50.25 -22.24 26.82
C ARG A 74 -49.15 -22.63 25.83
N ALA A 75 -49.49 -23.36 24.77
CA ALA A 75 -48.54 -23.70 23.71
C ALA A 75 -48.01 -22.47 22.95
N CYS A 76 -48.87 -21.48 22.72
CA CYS A 76 -48.45 -20.19 22.14
C CYS A 76 -47.48 -19.45 23.06
N LEU A 77 -47.77 -19.37 24.36
CA LEU A 77 -46.90 -18.72 25.34
C LEU A 77 -45.55 -19.41 25.48
N THR A 78 -45.50 -20.74 25.46
CA THR A 78 -44.21 -21.46 25.50
C THR A 78 -43.39 -21.17 24.25
N ARG A 79 -44.02 -21.19 23.07
CA ARG A 79 -43.35 -20.85 21.82
C ARG A 79 -42.80 -19.42 21.81
N MET A 80 -43.59 -18.43 22.20
CA MET A 80 -43.11 -17.04 22.24
C MET A 80 -41.97 -16.84 23.25
N ARG A 81 -41.98 -17.58 24.37
CA ARG A 81 -40.87 -17.55 25.33
C ARG A 81 -39.60 -18.15 24.75
N GLU A 82 -39.71 -19.24 24.00
CA GLU A 82 -38.57 -19.85 23.30
C GLU A 82 -38.01 -18.90 22.23
N GLU A 83 -38.88 -18.28 21.43
CA GLU A 83 -38.49 -17.29 20.41
C GLU A 83 -37.81 -16.06 21.04
N MET A 84 -38.31 -15.54 22.18
CA MET A 84 -37.65 -14.46 22.91
C MET A 84 -36.28 -14.88 23.45
N ALA A 85 -36.17 -16.07 24.05
CA ALA A 85 -34.89 -16.56 24.57
C ALA A 85 -33.84 -16.74 23.46
N GLN A 86 -34.26 -17.19 22.27
CA GLN A 86 -33.39 -17.28 21.09
C GLN A 86 -32.94 -15.90 20.63
N ALA A 87 -33.86 -14.94 20.51
CA ALA A 87 -33.54 -13.57 20.11
C ALA A 87 -32.58 -12.88 21.11
N GLU A 88 -32.75 -13.11 22.42
CA GLU A 88 -31.85 -12.59 23.45
C GLU A 88 -30.45 -13.20 23.35
N ALA A 89 -30.35 -14.52 23.07
CA ALA A 89 -29.08 -15.19 22.87
C ALA A 89 -28.35 -14.65 21.62
N GLU A 90 -29.07 -14.48 20.50
CA GLU A 90 -28.53 -13.89 19.28
C GLU A 90 -28.07 -12.45 19.49
N LEU A 91 -28.86 -11.62 20.18
CA LEU A 91 -28.49 -10.24 20.50
C LEU A 91 -27.23 -10.18 21.35
N THR A 92 -27.09 -11.08 22.32
CA THR A 92 -25.91 -11.16 23.18
C THR A 92 -24.68 -11.58 22.38
N ALA A 93 -24.82 -12.57 21.49
CA ALA A 93 -23.76 -12.99 20.58
C ALA A 93 -23.33 -11.85 19.65
N ALA A 94 -24.28 -11.17 18.99
CA ALA A 94 -24.02 -10.04 18.12
C ALA A 94 -23.31 -8.88 18.85
N ARG A 95 -23.72 -8.56 20.08
CA ARG A 95 -23.05 -7.55 20.91
C ARG A 95 -21.59 -7.91 21.22
N SER A 96 -21.31 -9.17 21.55
CA SER A 96 -19.94 -9.62 21.79
C SER A 96 -19.06 -9.55 20.54
N GLN A 97 -19.60 -9.91 19.37
CA GLN A 97 -18.90 -9.79 18.09
C GLN A 97 -18.63 -8.32 17.74
N LEU A 98 -19.61 -7.43 17.94
CA LEU A 98 -19.45 -6.00 17.74
C LEU A 98 -18.32 -5.43 18.62
N ALA A 99 -18.31 -5.78 19.91
CA ALA A 99 -17.25 -5.35 20.83
C ALA A 99 -15.86 -5.85 20.39
N ARG A 100 -15.76 -7.11 19.94
CA ARG A 100 -14.52 -7.66 19.41
C ARG A 100 -14.04 -6.92 18.15
N LEU A 101 -14.96 -6.64 17.22
CA LEU A 101 -14.63 -5.90 15.98
C LEU A 101 -14.21 -4.47 16.29
N GLN A 102 -14.87 -3.80 17.22
CA GLN A 102 -14.50 -2.46 17.67
C GLN A 102 -13.09 -2.43 18.26
N GLU A 103 -12.72 -3.43 19.05
CA GLU A 103 -11.36 -3.57 19.58
C GLU A 103 -10.32 -3.85 18.47
N GLN A 104 -10.66 -4.65 17.47
CA GLN A 104 -9.76 -4.87 16.32
C GLN A 104 -9.57 -3.58 15.52
N VAL A 105 -10.63 -2.81 15.31
CA VAL A 105 -10.56 -1.52 14.62
C VAL A 105 -9.72 -0.53 15.41
N SER A 106 -9.90 -0.43 16.73
CA SER A 106 -9.13 0.48 17.59
C SER A 106 -7.62 0.16 17.58
N GLN A 107 -7.25 -1.12 17.42
CA GLN A 107 -5.86 -1.55 17.28
C GLN A 107 -5.28 -1.27 15.89
N LEU A 108 -6.06 -1.48 14.82
CA LEU A 108 -5.59 -1.33 13.43
C LEU A 108 -5.51 0.12 12.97
N GLU A 109 -6.42 0.98 13.43
CA GLU A 109 -6.49 2.39 13.02
C GLU A 109 -5.19 3.18 13.27
N PRO A 110 -4.54 3.12 14.46
CA PRO A 110 -3.25 3.78 14.66
C PRO A 110 -2.12 3.18 13.81
N MET A 111 -2.16 1.88 13.52
CA MET A 111 -1.16 1.24 12.65
C MET A 111 -1.29 1.76 11.21
N ALA A 112 -2.51 1.86 10.70
CA ALA A 112 -2.78 2.43 9.38
C ALA A 112 -2.30 3.89 9.28
N ARG A 113 -2.58 4.71 10.32
CA ARG A 113 -2.07 6.09 10.40
C ARG A 113 -0.55 6.16 10.36
N ARG A 114 0.14 5.31 11.14
CA ARG A 114 1.62 5.24 11.16
C ARG A 114 2.19 4.82 9.81
N TYR A 115 1.56 3.85 9.13
CA TYR A 115 1.98 3.43 7.81
C TYR A 115 1.88 4.57 6.79
N HIS A 116 0.78 5.33 6.81
CA HIS A 116 0.62 6.49 5.94
C HIS A 116 1.70 7.56 6.20
N GLN A 117 1.91 7.91 7.47
CA GLN A 117 2.97 8.85 7.86
C GLN A 117 4.37 8.38 7.45
N LEU A 118 4.66 7.09 7.59
CA LEU A 118 5.93 6.52 7.17
C LEU A 118 6.10 6.62 5.65
N LYS A 119 5.04 6.32 4.89
CA LYS A 119 5.04 6.43 3.43
C LYS A 119 5.35 7.86 2.98
N ASP A 120 4.70 8.86 3.57
CA ASP A 120 4.93 10.27 3.22
C ASP A 120 6.36 10.72 3.56
N ARG A 121 6.88 10.28 4.71
CA ARG A 121 8.27 10.56 5.11
C ARG A 121 9.28 9.91 4.18
N VAL A 122 9.06 8.65 3.79
CA VAL A 122 9.93 7.94 2.85
C VAL A 122 9.91 8.64 1.50
N ALA A 123 8.74 8.99 0.96
CA ALA A 123 8.65 9.74 -0.29
C ALA A 123 9.41 11.08 -0.23
N THR A 124 9.33 11.80 0.89
CA THR A 124 10.07 13.05 1.10
C THR A 124 11.59 12.81 1.13
N VAL A 125 12.04 11.80 1.88
CA VAL A 125 13.47 11.44 1.97
C VAL A 125 14.02 10.99 0.62
N GLU A 126 13.28 10.20 -0.14
CA GLU A 126 13.66 9.76 -1.47
C GLU A 126 13.82 10.93 -2.44
N LEU A 127 12.86 11.87 -2.45
CA LEU A 127 12.95 13.07 -3.28
C LEU A 127 14.15 13.95 -2.90
N ASP A 128 14.40 14.13 -1.61
CA ASP A 128 15.54 14.92 -1.13
C ASP A 128 16.87 14.23 -1.43
N ALA A 129 16.94 12.90 -1.29
CA ALA A 129 18.12 12.13 -1.64
C ALA A 129 18.42 12.22 -3.14
N HIS A 130 17.40 12.11 -4.00
CA HIS A 130 17.54 12.27 -5.44
C HIS A 130 18.03 13.67 -5.81
N ARG A 131 17.45 14.73 -5.24
CA ARG A 131 17.89 16.11 -5.49
C ARG A 131 19.34 16.33 -5.05
N LYS A 132 19.72 15.83 -3.87
CA LYS A 132 21.10 15.94 -3.37
C LYS A 132 22.07 15.18 -4.27
N ALA A 133 21.73 13.96 -4.67
CA ALA A 133 22.55 13.18 -5.59
C ALA A 133 22.73 13.91 -6.93
N GLN A 134 21.65 14.45 -7.50
CA GLN A 134 21.70 15.25 -8.72
C GLN A 134 22.60 16.48 -8.56
N ALA A 135 22.42 17.26 -7.48
CA ALA A 135 23.26 18.41 -7.20
C ALA A 135 24.74 18.04 -7.09
N THR A 136 25.08 16.95 -6.39
CA THR A 136 26.49 16.50 -6.28
C THR A 136 27.08 16.07 -7.62
N VAL A 137 26.28 15.45 -8.50
CA VAL A 137 26.72 15.08 -9.85
C VAL A 137 26.92 16.33 -10.70
N GLU A 138 25.98 17.27 -10.68
CA GLU A 138 26.07 18.54 -11.41
C GLU A 138 27.28 19.37 -10.97
N GLU A 139 27.54 19.45 -9.66
CA GLU A 139 28.72 20.11 -9.09
C GLU A 139 30.02 19.41 -9.53
N GLY A 140 30.06 18.08 -9.48
CA GLY A 140 31.21 17.30 -9.91
C GLY A 140 31.51 17.47 -11.41
N GLU A 141 30.48 17.47 -12.26
CA GLU A 141 30.61 17.75 -13.68
C GLU A 141 31.08 19.18 -13.95
N ALA A 142 30.56 20.16 -13.22
CA ALA A 142 30.98 21.55 -13.36
C ALA A 142 32.46 21.73 -12.99
N GLN A 143 32.89 21.13 -11.88
CA GLN A 143 34.30 21.13 -11.47
C GLN A 143 35.19 20.41 -12.48
N ALA A 144 34.76 19.26 -13.00
CA ALA A 144 35.49 18.53 -14.03
C ALA A 144 35.63 19.35 -15.32
N ARG A 145 34.55 20.01 -15.77
CA ARG A 145 34.59 20.94 -16.91
C ARG A 145 35.59 22.07 -16.68
N GLN A 146 35.54 22.71 -15.52
CA GLN A 146 36.46 23.79 -15.16
C GLN A 146 37.93 23.33 -15.16
N VAL A 147 38.23 22.17 -14.57
CA VAL A 147 39.59 21.61 -14.57
C VAL A 147 40.05 21.29 -15.99
N MET A 148 39.18 20.74 -16.83
CA MET A 148 39.51 20.46 -18.24
C MET A 148 39.78 21.73 -19.03
N GLU A 149 38.96 22.77 -18.88
CA GLU A 149 39.16 24.07 -19.53
C GLU A 149 40.48 24.72 -19.08
N GLN A 150 40.75 24.69 -17.77
CA GLN A 150 42.02 25.17 -17.21
C GLN A 150 43.22 24.39 -17.78
N ALA A 151 43.15 23.06 -17.78
CA ALA A 151 44.21 22.20 -18.33
C ALA A 151 44.43 22.45 -19.83
N GLN A 152 43.36 22.64 -20.60
CA GLN A 152 43.46 23.01 -22.02
C GLN A 152 44.13 24.37 -22.21
N SER A 153 43.74 25.38 -21.43
CA SER A 153 44.35 26.71 -21.51
C SER A 153 45.85 26.69 -21.13
N GLN A 154 46.22 25.91 -20.11
CA GLN A 154 47.61 25.74 -19.70
C GLN A 154 48.42 25.01 -20.77
N ALA A 155 47.88 23.94 -21.35
CA ALA A 155 48.52 23.22 -22.45
C ALA A 155 48.74 24.13 -23.66
N GLN A 156 47.75 24.95 -24.03
CA GLN A 156 47.88 25.94 -25.10
C GLN A 156 48.96 26.97 -24.79
N ALA A 157 49.01 27.51 -23.57
CA ALA A 157 50.04 28.46 -23.16
C ALA A 157 51.46 27.87 -23.25
N VAL A 158 51.65 26.62 -22.80
CA VAL A 158 52.94 25.91 -22.88
C VAL A 158 53.34 25.66 -24.34
N LEU A 159 52.39 25.29 -25.20
CA LEU A 159 52.66 25.12 -26.63
C LEU A 159 53.07 26.43 -27.31
N GLU A 160 52.38 27.54 -27.01
CA GLU A 160 52.74 28.85 -27.55
C GLU A 160 54.09 29.34 -27.04
N GLU A 161 54.40 29.12 -25.75
CA GLU A 161 55.72 29.42 -25.19
C GLU A 161 56.81 28.59 -25.87
N GLY A 162 56.58 27.28 -26.04
CA GLY A 162 57.50 26.39 -26.75
C GLY A 162 57.73 26.82 -28.20
N HIS A 163 56.66 27.20 -28.93
CA HIS A 163 56.77 27.76 -30.28
C HIS A 163 57.56 29.08 -30.30
N HIS A 164 57.33 29.94 -29.31
CA HIS A 164 58.08 31.19 -29.20
C HIS A 164 59.57 30.95 -28.95
N GLN A 165 59.93 30.07 -28.00
CA GLN A 165 61.31 29.70 -27.72
C GLN A 165 61.99 29.05 -28.94
N ALA A 166 61.29 28.16 -29.65
CA ALA A 166 61.80 27.55 -30.87
C ALA A 166 62.09 28.59 -31.95
N ARG A 167 61.19 29.56 -32.17
CA ARG A 167 61.41 30.69 -33.09
C ARG A 167 62.60 31.54 -32.68
N GLN A 168 62.76 31.83 -31.39
CA GLN A 168 63.90 32.59 -30.88
C GLN A 168 65.22 31.84 -31.09
N LEU A 169 65.26 30.54 -30.77
CA LEU A 169 66.45 29.71 -30.98
C LEU A 169 66.81 29.66 -32.47
N GLN A 170 65.83 29.46 -33.35
CA GLN A 170 66.05 29.49 -34.80
C GLN A 170 66.62 30.83 -35.29
N ALA A 171 66.09 31.95 -34.79
CA ALA A 171 66.60 33.27 -35.13
C ALA A 171 68.03 33.50 -34.62
N GLN A 172 68.33 33.09 -33.39
CA GLN A 172 69.67 33.15 -32.81
C GLN A 172 70.66 32.27 -33.57
N THR A 173 70.28 31.03 -33.91
CA THR A 173 71.12 30.14 -34.74
C THR A 173 71.38 30.74 -36.10
N ARG A 174 70.37 31.35 -36.73
CA ARG A 174 70.54 32.04 -38.02
C ARG A 174 71.50 33.22 -37.91
N GLN A 175 71.33 34.08 -36.91
CA GLN A 175 72.21 35.22 -36.68
C GLN A 175 73.65 34.76 -36.42
N TRP A 176 73.83 33.71 -35.61
CA TRP A 176 75.15 33.14 -35.36
C TRP A 176 75.79 32.57 -36.64
N LEU A 177 75.02 31.86 -37.48
CA LEU A 177 75.51 31.37 -38.77
C LEU A 177 75.90 32.52 -39.71
N GLU A 178 75.08 33.57 -39.79
CA GLU A 178 75.39 34.78 -40.56
C GLU A 178 76.69 35.43 -40.05
N GLN A 179 76.89 35.49 -38.73
CA GLN A 179 78.11 36.02 -38.13
C GLN A 179 79.33 35.13 -38.42
N VAL A 180 79.24 33.81 -38.23
CA VAL A 180 80.34 32.88 -38.53
C VAL A 180 80.72 32.93 -40.01
N MET A 181 79.74 33.02 -40.91
CA MET A 181 79.98 33.16 -42.35
C MET A 181 80.62 34.51 -42.69
N GLY A 182 80.21 35.59 -42.01
CA GLY A 182 80.85 36.90 -42.11
C GLY A 182 82.31 36.88 -41.64
N ASP A 183 82.56 36.34 -40.45
CA ASP A 183 83.90 36.20 -39.88
C ASP A 183 84.80 35.34 -40.78
N TYR A 184 84.25 34.25 -41.34
CA TYR A 184 84.95 33.43 -42.33
C TYR A 184 85.29 34.21 -43.60
N GLN A 185 84.38 35.04 -44.12
CA GLN A 185 84.64 35.89 -45.28
C GLN A 185 85.74 36.91 -44.99
N VAL A 186 85.73 37.55 -43.82
CA VAL A 186 86.80 38.48 -43.40
C VAL A 186 88.14 37.75 -43.29
N LEU A 187 88.18 36.60 -42.64
CA LEU A 187 89.40 35.79 -42.52
C LEU A 187 89.93 35.38 -43.91
N ARG A 188 89.03 34.97 -44.80
CA ARG A 188 89.38 34.60 -46.19
C ARG A 188 89.90 35.80 -46.99
N GLN A 189 89.30 36.97 -46.83
CA GLN A 189 89.78 38.21 -47.45
C GLN A 189 91.17 38.58 -46.91
N GLY A 190 91.37 38.57 -45.59
CA GLY A 190 92.66 38.83 -44.96
C GLY A 190 93.75 37.83 -45.36
N LEU A 191 93.41 36.53 -45.49
CA LEU A 191 94.32 35.54 -46.08
C LEU A 191 94.66 35.87 -47.53
N GLY A 192 93.66 36.29 -48.32
CA GLY A 192 93.89 36.77 -49.69
C GLY A 192 94.83 37.97 -49.77
N GLU A 193 94.68 38.95 -48.88
CA GLU A 193 95.56 40.12 -48.75
C GLU A 193 96.98 39.73 -48.31
N LEU A 194 97.12 38.79 -47.38
CA LEU A 194 98.41 38.23 -46.98
C LEU A 194 99.09 37.50 -48.14
N PHE A 195 98.36 36.67 -48.90
CA PHE A 195 98.91 36.03 -50.10
C PHE A 195 99.31 37.07 -51.16
N GLY A 196 98.54 38.14 -51.32
CA GLY A 196 98.90 39.28 -52.16
C GLY A 196 100.20 39.94 -51.68
N SER A 197 100.31 40.20 -50.38
CA SER A 197 101.50 40.79 -49.75
C SER A 197 102.73 39.91 -49.93
N VAL A 198 102.63 38.60 -49.68
CA VAL A 198 103.71 37.64 -49.91
C VAL A 198 104.13 37.66 -51.38
N ARG A 199 103.19 37.68 -52.33
CA ARG A 199 103.51 37.77 -53.75
C ARG A 199 104.25 39.06 -54.10
N THR A 200 103.85 40.19 -53.53
CA THR A 200 104.58 41.46 -53.73
C THR A 200 105.98 41.42 -53.12
N LEU A 201 106.14 40.81 -51.93
CA LEU A 201 107.44 40.61 -51.31
C LEU A 201 108.32 39.66 -52.13
N THR A 202 107.77 38.61 -52.74
CA THR A 202 108.50 37.73 -53.65
C THR A 202 108.98 38.50 -54.88
N VAL A 203 108.14 39.35 -55.48
CA VAL A 203 108.54 40.21 -56.61
C VAL A 203 109.61 41.21 -56.19
N LEU A 204 109.50 41.80 -55.00
CA LEU A 204 110.52 42.70 -54.45
C LEU A 204 111.83 41.95 -54.18
N ALA A 205 111.77 40.73 -53.63
CA ALA A 205 112.95 39.89 -53.39
C ALA A 205 113.65 39.52 -54.70
N GLN A 206 112.90 39.13 -55.74
CA GLN A 206 113.43 38.91 -57.09
C GLN A 206 114.11 40.17 -57.62
N ARG A 207 113.49 41.35 -57.42
CA ARG A 207 114.04 42.62 -57.86
C ARG A 207 115.31 43.03 -57.10
N VAL A 208 115.40 42.73 -55.80
CA VAL A 208 116.61 42.91 -54.99
C VAL A 208 117.72 41.96 -55.44
N GLU A 209 117.40 40.70 -55.73
CA GLU A 209 118.36 39.73 -56.26
C GLU A 209 118.90 40.17 -57.64
N GLU A 210 118.05 40.76 -58.47
CA GLU A 210 118.42 41.35 -59.76
C GLU A 210 119.31 42.59 -59.57
N MET A 211 119.02 43.40 -58.56
CA MET A 211 119.87 44.53 -58.14
C MET A 211 121.23 44.08 -57.59
N ASP A 212 121.27 42.97 -56.86
CA ASP A 212 122.49 42.38 -56.31
C ASP A 212 123.36 41.78 -57.41
N LYS A 213 122.75 41.10 -58.39
CA LYS A 213 123.44 40.69 -59.64
C LYS A 213 123.99 41.88 -60.41
N GLN A 214 123.25 43.01 -60.48
CA GLN A 214 123.77 44.24 -61.06
C GLN A 214 124.97 44.79 -60.27
N MET A 215 124.93 44.76 -58.94
CA MET A 215 126.02 45.24 -58.08
C MET A 215 127.27 44.36 -58.20
N GLN A 216 127.13 43.04 -58.26
CA GLN A 216 128.23 42.10 -58.54
C GLN A 216 128.84 42.34 -59.93
N SER A 217 128.02 42.58 -60.96
CA SER A 217 128.52 42.92 -62.30
C SER A 217 129.26 44.27 -62.35
N LEU A 218 128.96 45.19 -61.42
CA LEU A 218 129.69 46.44 -61.26
C LEU A 218 130.99 46.23 -60.46
N GLN A 219 131.01 45.35 -59.47
CA GLN A 219 132.23 44.98 -58.74
C GLN A 219 133.24 44.21 -59.61
N GLU A 220 132.79 43.31 -60.50
CA GLU A 220 133.66 42.67 -61.49
C GLU A 220 134.24 43.68 -62.49
N LYS A 221 133.49 44.74 -62.84
CA LYS A 221 134.00 45.84 -63.66
C LYS A 221 135.03 46.71 -62.94
N VAL A 222 134.97 46.81 -61.61
CA VAL A 222 135.91 47.60 -60.80
C VAL A 222 137.18 46.81 -60.46
N MET A 223 137.08 45.51 -60.19
CA MET A 223 138.22 44.62 -59.90
C MET A 223 139.09 44.27 -61.13
N GLY A 224 138.63 44.61 -62.34
CA GLY A 224 139.46 44.53 -63.56
C GLY A 224 140.38 45.73 -63.77
N HIS A 225 140.29 46.78 -62.95
CA HIS A 225 140.93 48.07 -63.22
C HIS A 225 142.06 48.47 -62.27
N GLU A 226 142.44 47.66 -61.28
CA GLU A 226 143.63 47.89 -60.47
C GLU A 226 144.71 46.83 -60.72
N GLN A 227 145.85 47.29 -61.25
CA GLN A 227 147.14 46.61 -61.44
C GLN A 227 147.22 45.80 -62.75
N ARG A 228 147.25 46.42 -63.95
CA ARG A 228 148.25 47.39 -64.47
C ARG A 228 148.79 48.49 -63.55
#